data_AF-A0A1V2NUG6-F1
#
_entry.id   AF-A0A1V2NUG6-F1
#
_cell.length_a   1.000
_cell.length_b   1.000
_cell.length_c   1.000
_cell.angle_alpha   90.00
_cell.angle_beta   90.00
_cell.angle_gamma   90.00
#
_symmetry.space_group_name_H-M   'P 1'
#
loop_
_entity.id
_entity.type
_entity.pdbx_description
1 polymer ?
#
loop_
_entity_poly.entity_id
_entity_poly.type
_entity_poly.pdbx_seq_one_letter_code
_entity_poly.pdbx_strand_id
1 'polypeptide(L)'
;MRTLATALGLIALLVGTCVTVFFGILALTPTSPCTGGATSGSCAYGQLPFKLALFGPLLTLPVALLATFLRSHGKPRPGWLYAGLAAVVAELVIALQIAAD
;
A
#
# COMPACT_ATOMS: atom_id res chain seq x y z
N MET A 1 -19.19 -10.78 -17.38
CA MET A 1 -18.28 -9.61 -17.34
C MET A 1 -17.99 -9.12 -15.92
N ARG A 2 -19.01 -8.86 -15.07
CA ARG A 2 -18.78 -8.34 -13.70
C ARG A 2 -17.93 -9.25 -12.79
N THR A 3 -18.13 -10.56 -12.86
CA THR A 3 -17.33 -11.56 -12.11
C THR A 3 -15.87 -11.60 -12.53
N LEU A 4 -15.61 -11.45 -13.84
CA LEU A 4 -14.27 -11.38 -14.40
C LEU A 4 -13.56 -10.08 -13.96
N ALA A 5 -14.27 -8.94 -13.99
CA ALA A 5 -13.75 -7.67 -13.50
C ALA A 5 -13.46 -7.69 -11.99
N THR A 6 -14.31 -8.35 -11.18
CA THR A 6 -14.02 -8.51 -9.75
C THR A 6 -12.83 -9.42 -9.51
N ALA A 7 -12.68 -10.51 -10.25
CA ALA A 7 -11.53 -11.40 -10.13
C ALA A 7 -10.23 -10.69 -10.51
N LEU A 8 -10.22 -9.97 -11.64
CA LEU A 8 -9.07 -9.20 -12.08
C LEU A 8 -8.73 -8.06 -11.12
N GLY A 9 -9.73 -7.31 -10.64
CA GLY A 9 -9.53 -6.26 -9.64
C GLY A 9 -8.98 -6.81 -8.32
N LEU A 10 -9.43 -7.99 -7.89
CA LEU A 10 -8.96 -8.65 -6.68
C LEU A 10 -7.49 -9.07 -6.82
N ILE A 11 -7.17 -9.73 -7.93
CA ILE A 11 -5.79 -10.17 -8.24
C ILE A 11 -4.87 -8.95 -8.30
N ALA A 12 -5.27 -7.90 -9.02
CA ALA A 12 -4.48 -6.69 -9.16
C ALA A 12 -4.26 -6.00 -7.80
N LEU A 13 -5.30 -5.90 -6.97
CA LEU A 13 -5.21 -5.32 -5.62
C LEU A 13 -4.27 -6.14 -4.73
N LEU A 14 -4.40 -7.47 -4.73
CA LEU A 14 -3.53 -8.36 -3.94
C LEU A 14 -2.07 -8.25 -4.38
N VAL A 15 -1.80 -8.39 -5.68
CA VAL A 15 -0.45 -8.28 -6.23
C VAL A 15 0.12 -6.89 -5.98
N GLY A 16 -0.65 -5.84 -6.22
CA GLY A 16 -0.23 -4.45 -5.98
C GLY A 16 0.09 -4.19 -4.51
N THR A 17 -0.73 -4.70 -3.58
CA THR A 17 -0.48 -4.60 -2.14
C THR A 17 0.80 -5.33 -1.73
N CYS A 18 1.01 -6.56 -2.22
CA CYS A 18 2.26 -7.28 -1.96
C CYS A 18 3.47 -6.53 -2.52
N VAL A 19 3.41 -6.09 -3.78
CA VAL A 19 4.51 -5.38 -4.44
C VAL A 19 4.84 -4.08 -3.71
N THR A 20 3.84 -3.28 -3.34
CA THR A 20 4.04 -2.01 -2.63
C THR A 20 4.62 -2.21 -1.24
N VAL A 21 4.18 -3.23 -0.49
CA VAL A 21 4.76 -3.57 0.81
C VAL A 21 6.21 -4.02 0.67
N PHE A 22 6.50 -4.96 -0.23
CA PHE A 22 7.87 -5.44 -0.45
C PHE A 22 8.79 -4.33 -0.95
N PHE A 23 8.34 -3.53 -1.91
CA PHE A 23 9.11 -2.43 -2.45
C PHE A 23 9.30 -1.32 -1.42
N GLY A 24 8.26 -0.97 -0.66
CA GLY A 24 8.33 -0.02 0.43
C GLY A 24 9.34 -0.44 1.49
N ILE A 25 9.33 -1.71 1.89
CA ILE A 25 10.34 -2.25 2.81
C ILE A 25 11.74 -2.13 2.19
N LEU A 26 11.95 -2.60 0.97
CA LEU A 26 13.29 -2.59 0.35
C LEU A 26 13.82 -1.16 0.09
N ALA A 27 12.96 -0.25 -0.34
CA ALA A 27 13.34 1.12 -0.67
C ALA A 27 13.59 1.98 0.58
N LEU A 28 12.89 1.69 1.69
CA LEU A 28 12.94 2.48 2.93
C LEU A 28 13.74 1.80 4.05
N THR A 29 14.26 0.60 3.82
CA THR A 29 15.19 -0.08 4.73
C THR A 29 16.62 0.35 4.44
N PRO A 30 17.34 0.97 5.40
CA PRO A 30 18.72 1.37 5.20
C PRO A 30 19.64 0.15 5.03
N THR A 31 20.43 0.13 3.95
CA THR A 31 21.41 -0.93 3.65
C THR A 31 22.83 -0.60 4.13
N SER A 32 23.06 0.59 4.68
CA SER A 32 24.35 1.04 5.23
C SER A 32 24.31 1.16 6.76
N PRO A 33 25.43 0.87 7.46
CA PRO A 33 25.50 1.03 8.90
C PRO A 33 25.46 2.51 9.28
N CYS A 34 24.47 2.83 10.11
CA CYS A 34 24.24 4.11 10.75
C CYS A 34 25.47 4.58 11.51
N THR A 35 26.33 5.36 10.86
CA THR A 35 27.57 5.89 11.44
C THR A 35 27.38 7.37 11.67
N GLY A 36 27.09 7.76 12.92
CA GLY A 36 27.04 9.15 13.34
C GLY A 36 25.91 9.42 14.33
N GLY A 37 26.28 9.79 15.55
CA GLY A 37 25.34 10.19 16.59
C GLY A 37 24.61 11.50 16.31
N ALA A 38 23.71 11.84 17.24
CA ALA A 38 22.91 13.07 17.31
C ALA A 38 21.67 13.13 16.38
N THR A 39 20.55 12.61 16.89
CA THR A 39 19.18 13.18 16.81
C THR A 39 18.55 13.63 15.47
N SER A 40 19.17 13.48 14.29
CA SER A 40 18.55 13.94 13.04
C SER A 40 19.08 13.29 11.74
N GLY A 41 19.79 12.17 11.79
CA GLY A 41 20.39 11.55 10.59
C GLY A 41 19.88 10.14 10.27
N SER A 42 19.09 10.02 9.21
CA SER A 42 19.10 8.95 8.18
C SER A 42 19.03 7.46 8.54
N CYS A 43 18.79 7.08 9.80
CA CYS A 43 18.59 5.68 10.22
C CYS A 43 17.18 5.39 10.71
N ALA A 44 16.25 5.73 9.83
CA ALA A 44 14.83 5.89 10.07
C ALA A 44 14.02 4.58 9.99
N TYR A 45 14.48 3.50 10.64
CA TYR A 45 13.60 2.34 10.88
C TYR A 45 12.38 2.79 11.69
N GLY A 46 11.18 2.68 11.12
CA GLY A 46 9.92 3.06 11.78
C GLY A 46 9.48 4.53 11.64
N GLN A 47 10.10 5.30 10.75
CA GLN A 47 9.60 6.64 10.42
C GLN A 47 8.32 6.61 9.57
N LEU A 48 7.68 7.79 9.48
CA LEU A 48 6.40 7.98 8.78
C LEU A 48 6.35 7.32 7.39
N PRO A 49 7.33 7.49 6.48
CA PRO A 49 7.25 6.87 5.15
C PRO A 49 7.25 5.34 5.21
N PHE A 50 8.04 4.73 6.11
CA PHE A 50 8.05 3.28 6.32
C PHE A 50 6.71 2.77 6.86
N LYS A 51 6.13 3.48 7.84
CA LYS A 51 4.81 3.14 8.39
C LYS A 51 3.71 3.29 7.34
N LEU A 52 3.78 4.32 6.50
CA LEU A 52 2.80 4.54 5.43
C LEU A 52 2.86 3.42 4.38
N ALA A 53 4.06 3.08 3.91
CA ALA A 53 4.27 2.04 2.91
C ALA A 53 3.94 0.63 3.42
N LEU A 54 4.06 0.40 4.73
CA LEU A 54 3.74 -0.89 5.35
C LEU A 54 2.26 -1.01 5.74
N PHE A 55 1.76 -0.07 6.55
CA PHE A 55 0.42 -0.17 7.13
C PHE A 55 -0.68 0.36 6.22
N GLY A 56 -0.39 1.31 5.32
CA GLY A 56 -1.36 1.85 4.37
C GLY A 56 -1.98 0.74 3.52
N PRO A 57 -1.17 -0.01 2.74
CA PRO A 57 -1.71 -1.04 1.85
C PRO A 57 -2.43 -2.16 2.63
N LEU A 58 -1.95 -2.46 3.84
CA LEU A 58 -2.53 -3.44 4.77
C LEU A 58 -3.92 -3.04 5.29
N LEU A 59 -4.21 -1.74 5.43
CA LEU A 59 -5.53 -1.23 5.80
C LEU A 59 -6.43 -1.03 4.57
N THR A 60 -5.84 -0.60 3.45
CA THR A 60 -6.59 -0.29 2.23
C THR A 60 -7.15 -1.53 1.56
N LEU A 61 -6.46 -2.67 1.67
CA LEU A 61 -6.93 -3.96 1.17
C LEU A 61 -8.24 -4.46 1.82
N PRO A 62 -8.35 -4.62 3.16
CA PRO A 62 -9.60 -5.03 3.79
C PRO A 62 -10.71 -4.00 3.60
N VAL A 63 -10.40 -2.70 3.58
CA VAL A 63 -11.40 -1.64 3.31
C VAL A 63 -11.97 -1.76 1.90
N ALA A 64 -11.13 -1.96 0.88
CA ALA A 64 -11.58 -2.15 -0.50
C ALA A 64 -12.38 -3.45 -0.68
N LEU A 65 -11.99 -4.52 0.00
CA LEU A 65 -12.76 -5.78 0.05
C LEU A 65 -14.13 -5.57 0.70
N LEU A 66 -14.16 -4.97 1.90
CA LEU A 66 -15.38 -4.64 2.61
C LEU A 66 -16.28 -3.75 1.74
N ALA A 67 -15.77 -2.69 1.10
CA ALA A 67 -16.56 -1.82 0.23
C ALA A 67 -17.10 -2.53 -1.03
N THR A 68 -16.38 -3.54 -1.51
CA THR A 68 -16.80 -4.36 -2.67
C THR A 68 -17.95 -5.31 -2.31
N PHE A 69 -17.97 -5.83 -1.08
CA PHE A 69 -18.85 -6.92 -0.66
C PHE A 69 -19.92 -6.54 0.39
N LEU A 70 -19.71 -5.50 1.21
CA LEU A 70 -20.74 -4.99 2.14
C LEU A 70 -21.90 -4.37 1.36
N ARG A 71 -23.13 -4.67 1.79
CA ARG A 71 -24.37 -4.13 1.22
C ARG A 71 -24.63 -4.49 -0.25
N SER A 72 -23.83 -5.36 -0.86
CA SER A 72 -24.13 -5.93 -2.17
C SER A 72 -25.27 -6.94 -2.02
N HIS A 73 -26.49 -6.56 -2.42
CA HIS A 73 -27.62 -7.49 -2.64
C HIS A 73 -27.31 -8.47 -3.79
N GLY A 74 -26.35 -9.37 -3.57
CA GLY A 74 -25.94 -10.41 -4.52
C GLY A 74 -25.15 -9.95 -5.76
N LYS A 75 -24.69 -8.69 -5.83
CA LYS A 75 -23.93 -8.15 -6.98
C LYS A 75 -22.68 -7.40 -6.51
N PRO A 76 -21.48 -7.99 -6.63
CA PRO A 76 -20.25 -7.33 -6.21
C PRO A 76 -19.98 -6.08 -7.07
N ARG A 77 -19.40 -5.06 -6.44
CA ARG A 77 -19.09 -3.76 -7.07
C ARG A 77 -17.59 -3.67 -7.39
N PRO A 78 -17.15 -4.11 -8.59
CA PRO A 78 -15.72 -4.20 -8.91
C PRO A 78 -14.97 -2.87 -8.82
N GLY A 79 -15.66 -1.73 -8.99
CA GLY A 79 -15.04 -0.40 -8.94
C GLY A 79 -14.27 -0.12 -7.65
N TRP A 80 -14.70 -0.66 -6.50
CA TRP A 80 -14.02 -0.45 -5.22
C TRP A 80 -12.66 -1.16 -5.14
N LEU A 81 -12.48 -2.29 -5.83
CA LEU A 81 -11.19 -2.97 -5.90
C LEU A 81 -10.16 -2.13 -6.67
N TYR A 82 -10.59 -1.51 -7.77
CA TYR A 82 -9.73 -0.62 -8.56
C TYR A 82 -9.45 0.70 -7.84
N ALA A 83 -10.43 1.25 -7.11
CA ALA A 83 -10.22 2.42 -6.26
C ALA A 83 -9.23 2.10 -5.13
N GLY A 84 -9.35 0.93 -4.50
CA GLY A 84 -8.37 0.44 -3.52
C GLY A 84 -6.97 0.31 -4.12
N LEU A 85 -6.86 -0.21 -5.34
CA LEU A 85 -5.57 -0.34 -6.04
C LEU A 85 -4.94 1.03 -6.30
N ALA A 86 -5.73 2.00 -6.75
CA ALA A 86 -5.26 3.37 -6.95
C ALA A 86 -4.78 4.01 -5.65
N ALA A 87 -5.48 3.76 -4.53
CA ALA A 87 -5.08 4.24 -3.22
C ALA A 87 -3.75 3.62 -2.75
N VAL A 88 -3.56 2.31 -2.92
CA VAL A 88 -2.30 1.61 -2.61
C VAL A 88 -1.13 2.22 -3.40
N VAL A 89 -1.32 2.51 -4.69
CA VAL A 89 -0.29 3.16 -5.51
C VAL A 89 -0.02 4.59 -5.02
N ALA A 90 -1.07 5.35 -4.70
CA ALA A 90 -0.93 6.71 -4.19
C ALA A 90 -0.17 6.77 -2.86
N GLU A 91 -0.47 5.85 -1.93
CA GLU A 91 0.23 5.72 -0.64
C GLU A 91 1.73 5.49 -0.84
N LEU A 92 2.11 4.60 -1.77
CA LEU A 92 3.52 4.37 -2.09
C LEU A 92 4.18 5.62 -2.67
N VAL A 93 3.52 6.30 -3.60
CA VAL A 93 4.05 7.54 -4.19
C VAL A 93 4.25 8.61 -3.11
N ILE A 94 3.28 8.81 -2.23
CA ILE A 94 3.37 9.78 -1.12
C ILE A 94 4.53 9.39 -0.18
N ALA A 95 4.66 8.12 0.17
CA ALA A 95 5.74 7.64 1.03
C ALA A 95 7.12 7.89 0.41
N LEU A 96 7.26 7.69 -0.91
CA LEU A 96 8.50 7.94 -1.64
C LEU A 96 8.82 9.44 -1.75
N GLN A 97 7.82 10.30 -1.93
CA GLN A 97 8.02 11.76 -1.94
C GLN A 97 8.51 12.26 -0.58
N ILE A 98 7.85 11.84 0.51
CA ILE A 98 8.26 12.21 1.88
C ILE A 98 9.66 11.69 2.21
N ALA A 99 10.08 10.56 1.63
CA ALA A 99 11.43 10.03 1.83
C ALA A 99 12.50 10.71 0.96
N ALA A 100 12.10 11.41 -0.09
CA ALA A 100 12.99 12.15 -0.99
C ALA A 100 13.23 13.60 -0.53
N ASP A 101 12.29 14.16 0.23
CA ASP A 101 12.40 15.46 0.92
C ASP A 101 13.23 15.36 2.22
#